data_AF-A0A378BI79-F1
#
_entry.id   AF-A0A378BI79-F1
#
_cell.length_a   1.000
_cell.length_b   1.000
_cell.length_c   1.000
_cell.angle_alpha   90.00
_cell.angle_beta   90.00
_cell.angle_gamma   90.00
#
_symmetry.space_group_name_H-M   'P 1'
#
loop_
_entity.id
_entity.type
_entity.pdbx_description
1 polymer ?
#
loop_
_entity_poly.entity_id
_entity_poly.type
_entity_poly.pdbx_seq_one_letter_code
_entity_poly.pdbx_strand_id
1 'polypeptide(L)'
;MWVTARDGVEVPVSLVYHREHFRQGSNPLLVYGYGSYGESIDADFSASRLSLLNRGFVYAIAHVRGGGELGQQWYEDGKFLCKKNTFNDYLDVCDALLAQGVRRSAALLRHGGQRRRNADGRGRE
;
A
#
# COMPACT_ATOMS: atom_id res chain seq x y z
N MET A 1 3.62 10.85 4.63
CA MET A 1 4.96 10.52 5.15
C MET A 1 5.72 9.73 4.11
N TRP A 2 7.02 9.52 4.30
CA TRP A 2 7.86 8.76 3.38
C TRP A 2 8.43 7.52 4.10
N VAL A 3 8.50 6.41 3.37
CA VAL A 3 9.09 5.15 3.84
C VAL A 3 10.21 4.77 2.88
N THR A 4 11.40 4.55 3.41
CA THR A 4 12.52 4.03 2.62
C THR A 4 12.32 2.53 2.36
N ALA A 5 12.17 2.16 1.10
CA ALA A 5 12.16 0.77 0.65
C ALA A 5 13.56 0.16 0.73
N ARG A 6 13.65 -1.17 0.66
CA ARG A 6 14.91 -1.93 0.81
C ARG A 6 15.97 -1.61 -0.26
N ASP A 7 15.58 -1.02 -1.37
CA ASP A 7 16.48 -0.57 -2.44
C ASP A 7 16.83 0.92 -2.35
N GLY A 8 16.46 1.58 -1.25
CA GLY A 8 16.79 2.98 -0.95
C GLY A 8 15.78 4.00 -1.49
N VAL A 9 14.77 3.56 -2.25
CA VAL A 9 13.74 4.46 -2.78
C VAL A 9 12.79 4.93 -1.67
N GLU A 10 12.46 6.21 -1.64
CA GLU A 10 11.45 6.74 -0.73
C GLU A 10 10.05 6.61 -1.33
N VAL A 11 9.22 5.76 -0.73
CA VAL A 11 7.83 5.52 -1.11
C VAL A 11 6.91 6.46 -0.31
N PRO A 12 6.08 7.30 -0.96
CA PRO A 12 5.13 8.14 -0.26
C PRO A 12 3.98 7.32 0.31
N VAL A 13 3.55 7.69 1.52
CA VAL A 13 2.44 7.05 2.24
C VAL A 13 1.50 8.11 2.79
N SER A 14 0.22 8.04 2.42
CA SER A 14 -0.83 8.87 3.01
C SER A 14 -1.49 8.11 4.16
N LEU A 15 -1.56 8.74 5.34
CA LEU A 15 -2.19 8.18 6.54
C LEU A 15 -3.44 8.99 6.88
N VAL A 16 -4.54 8.28 7.16
CA VAL A 16 -5.80 8.86 7.59
C VAL A 16 -6.29 8.10 8.81
N TYR A 17 -6.66 8.82 9.87
CA TYR A 17 -7.20 8.27 11.10
C TYR A 17 -8.13 9.28 11.77
N HIS A 18 -9.06 8.80 12.59
CA HIS A 18 -9.93 9.66 13.39
C HIS A 18 -9.18 10.16 14.64
N ARG A 19 -9.10 11.47 14.84
CA ARG A 19 -8.27 12.08 15.90
C ARG A 19 -8.63 11.61 17.30
N GLU A 20 -9.91 11.47 17.60
CA GLU A 20 -10.39 11.07 18.94
C GLU A 20 -10.23 9.57 19.23
N HIS A 21 -10.06 8.76 18.18
CA HIS A 21 -9.94 7.30 18.31
C HIS A 21 -8.52 6.81 18.09
N PHE A 22 -7.61 7.70 17.70
CA PHE A 22 -6.22 7.35 17.51
C PHE A 22 -5.51 7.13 18.85
N ARG A 23 -4.94 5.94 18.97
CA ARG A 23 -4.18 5.43 20.11
C ARG A 23 -3.00 4.64 19.56
N GLN A 24 -1.86 5.32 19.49
CA GLN A 24 -0.61 4.75 18.98
C GLN A 24 -0.36 3.35 19.56
N GLY A 25 -0.01 2.41 18.68
CA GLY A 25 0.29 1.02 19.05
C GLY A 25 -0.92 0.12 19.28
N SER A 26 -2.16 0.63 19.19
CA SER A 26 -3.36 -0.16 19.50
C SER A 26 -4.42 -0.19 18.41
N ASN A 27 -4.42 0.77 17.48
CA ASN A 27 -5.41 0.79 16.41
C ASN A 27 -5.18 -0.34 15.39
N PRO A 28 -6.26 -0.92 14.82
CA PRO A 28 -6.15 -1.73 13.63
C PRO A 28 -5.71 -0.87 12.43
N LEU A 29 -4.83 -1.42 11.60
CA LEU A 29 -4.25 -0.75 10.44
C LEU A 29 -4.70 -1.48 9.16
N LEU A 30 -5.29 -0.73 8.23
CA LEU A 30 -5.63 -1.17 6.88
C LEU A 30 -4.68 -0.48 5.90
N VAL A 31 -3.87 -1.26 5.18
CA VAL A 31 -2.93 -0.73 4.18
C VAL A 31 -3.44 -1.07 2.78
N TYR A 32 -3.67 -0.03 1.99
CA TYR A 32 -4.09 -0.10 0.60
C TYR A 32 -2.95 0.26 -0.33
N GLY A 33 -2.79 -0.50 -1.42
CA GLY A 33 -1.83 -0.21 -2.48
C GLY A 33 -2.30 -0.87 -3.77
N TYR A 34 -2.21 -0.13 -4.89
CA TYR A 34 -2.58 -0.62 -6.21
C TYR A 34 -1.35 -0.80 -7.10
N GLY A 35 -0.60 0.27 -7.37
CA GLY A 35 0.73 0.17 -7.97
C GLY A 35 0.76 -0.44 -9.36
N SER A 36 -0.25 -0.19 -10.20
CA SER A 36 -0.33 -0.79 -11.52
C SER A 36 -1.04 0.13 -12.51
N TYR A 37 -0.73 -0.05 -13.79
CA TYR A 37 -1.33 0.68 -14.92
C TYR A 37 -1.02 2.18 -14.98
N GLY A 38 -0.12 2.70 -14.14
CA GLY A 38 0.13 4.14 -14.06
C GLY A 38 -1.03 4.91 -13.43
N GLU A 39 -1.96 4.21 -12.79
CA GLU A 39 -3.06 4.81 -12.04
C GLU A 39 -2.52 5.45 -10.77
N SER A 40 -2.94 6.68 -10.49
CA SER A 40 -2.65 7.37 -9.24
C SER A 40 -3.78 7.12 -8.24
N ILE A 41 -3.45 6.71 -7.02
CA ILE A 41 -4.45 6.57 -5.96
C ILE A 41 -4.63 7.92 -5.27
N ASP A 42 -5.63 8.68 -5.72
CA ASP A 42 -6.01 9.91 -5.04
C ASP A 42 -6.72 9.64 -3.71
N ALA A 43 -6.51 10.55 -2.76
CA ALA A 43 -7.15 10.52 -1.45
C ALA A 43 -8.62 10.98 -1.55
N ASP A 44 -9.47 10.21 -2.23
CA ASP A 44 -10.88 10.55 -2.40
C ASP A 44 -11.74 10.16 -1.18
N PHE A 45 -12.89 10.80 -1.02
CA PHE A 45 -13.87 10.49 0.00
C PHE A 45 -14.53 9.14 -0.26
N SER A 46 -14.65 8.33 0.79
CA SER A 46 -15.35 7.04 0.73
C SER A 46 -16.14 6.83 2.00
N ALA A 47 -17.45 6.62 1.87
CA ALA A 47 -18.32 6.32 3.01
C ALA A 47 -17.86 5.03 3.74
N SER A 48 -17.38 4.03 3.01
CA SER A 48 -16.80 2.81 3.58
C SER A 48 -15.55 3.10 4.41
N ARG A 49 -14.67 3.99 3.92
CA ARG A 49 -13.47 4.42 4.66
C ARG A 49 -13.85 5.21 5.92
N LEU A 50 -14.80 6.13 5.83
CA LEU A 50 -15.31 6.88 6.97
C LEU A 50 -15.86 5.94 8.07
N SER A 51 -16.60 4.92 7.66
CA SER A 51 -17.11 3.89 8.57
C SER A 51 -15.99 3.12 9.30
N LEU A 52 -14.86 2.86 8.64
CA LEU A 52 -13.70 2.22 9.27
C LEU A 52 -12.98 3.17 10.23
N LEU A 53 -12.77 4.42 9.82
CA LEU A 53 -12.12 5.45 10.65
C LEU A 53 -12.90 5.69 11.96
N ASN A 54 -14.24 5.73 11.89
CA ASN A 54 -15.11 5.85 13.07
C ASN A 54 -15.02 4.65 14.01
N ARG A 55 -14.65 3.46 13.51
CA ARG A 55 -14.37 2.27 14.35
C ARG A 55 -12.94 2.25 14.90
N GLY A 56 -12.17 3.32 14.70
CA GLY A 56 -10.80 3.45 15.18
C GLY A 56 -9.75 2.78 14.29
N PHE A 57 -10.05 2.48 13.03
CA PHE A 57 -9.02 2.04 12.09
C PHE A 57 -8.12 3.20 11.68
N VAL A 58 -6.84 2.88 11.46
CA VAL A 58 -5.91 3.71 10.71
C VAL A 58 -5.91 3.20 9.27
N TYR A 59 -6.10 4.10 8.31
CA TYR A 59 -6.05 3.78 6.88
C TYR A 59 -4.77 4.36 6.28
N ALA A 60 -3.94 3.51 5.68
CA ALA A 60 -2.74 3.91 4.98
C ALA A 60 -2.87 3.62 3.48
N ILE A 61 -2.50 4.58 2.65
CA ILE A 61 -2.36 4.43 1.20
C ILE A 61 -0.87 4.42 0.90
N ALA A 62 -0.38 3.30 0.37
CA ALA A 62 0.99 3.14 -0.10
C ALA A 62 1.04 3.46 -1.60
N HIS A 63 1.71 4.56 -1.95
CA HIS A 63 1.86 5.04 -3.33
C HIS A 63 3.06 4.34 -4.00
N VAL A 64 2.96 3.03 -4.12
CA VAL A 64 4.04 2.14 -4.59
C VAL A 64 4.36 2.31 -6.08
N ARG A 65 5.57 1.92 -6.51
CA ARG A 65 5.97 1.97 -7.92
C ARG A 65 5.03 1.17 -8.83
N GLY A 66 4.90 1.62 -10.07
CA GLY A 66 3.94 1.08 -11.05
C GLY A 66 2.59 1.80 -11.06
N GLY A 67 2.37 2.73 -10.13
CA GLY A 67 1.35 3.77 -10.22
C GLY A 67 1.87 5.04 -10.91
N GLY A 68 1.03 6.07 -10.97
CA GLY A 68 1.32 7.34 -11.66
C GLY A 68 1.82 8.46 -10.73
N GLU A 69 1.94 8.22 -9.43
CA GLU A 69 2.01 9.27 -8.41
C GLU A 69 3.27 10.14 -8.48
N LEU A 70 4.39 9.58 -8.93
CA LEU A 70 5.66 10.31 -9.13
C LEU A 70 6.07 10.38 -10.62
N GLY A 71 5.09 10.27 -11.53
CA GLY A 71 5.29 10.42 -12.97
C GLY A 71 5.78 9.14 -13.68
N GLN A 72 6.20 9.32 -14.93
CA GLN A 72 6.47 8.20 -15.86
C GLN A 72 7.53 7.23 -15.34
N GLN A 73 8.63 7.72 -14.76
CA GLN A 73 9.69 6.86 -14.26
C GLN A 73 9.20 5.94 -13.13
N TRP A 74 8.32 6.45 -12.27
CA TRP A 74 7.71 5.67 -11.19
C TRP A 74 6.87 4.51 -11.71
N TYR A 75 6.17 4.73 -12.83
CA TYR A 75 5.44 3.69 -13.52
C TYR A 75 6.39 2.66 -14.16
N GLU A 76 7.46 3.11 -14.82
CA GLU A 76 8.42 2.24 -15.50
C GLU A 76 9.14 1.32 -14.52
N ASP A 77 9.50 1.84 -13.36
CA ASP A 77 10.22 1.12 -12.31
C ASP A 77 9.33 0.12 -11.55
N GLY A 78 8.02 0.07 -11.85
CA GLY A 78 7.08 -0.90 -11.29
C GLY A 78 6.32 -1.74 -12.32
N LYS A 79 6.69 -1.69 -13.61
CA LYS A 79 6.06 -2.50 -14.68
C LYS A 79 6.97 -3.63 -15.17
N PHE A 80 6.38 -4.64 -15.81
CA PHE A 80 7.08 -5.77 -16.44
C PHE A 80 8.13 -6.46 -15.54
N LEU A 81 9.40 -6.43 -15.96
CA LEU A 81 10.52 -7.07 -15.25
C LEU A 81 10.79 -6.43 -13.89
N CYS A 82 10.42 -5.15 -13.74
CA CYS A 82 10.56 -4.39 -12.49
C CYS A 82 9.35 -4.58 -11.55
N LYS A 83 8.37 -5.43 -11.88
CA LYS A 83 7.15 -5.60 -11.05
C LYS A 83 7.44 -6.06 -9.61
N LYS A 84 8.59 -6.68 -9.39
CA LYS A 84 9.09 -7.03 -8.04
C LYS A 84 9.18 -5.80 -7.13
N ASN A 85 9.51 -4.64 -7.68
CA ASN A 85 9.64 -3.38 -6.96
C ASN A 85 8.30 -2.96 -6.33
N THR A 86 7.19 -3.03 -7.08
CA THR A 86 5.85 -2.76 -6.54
C THR A 86 5.54 -3.60 -5.30
N PHE A 87 5.88 -4.88 -5.32
CA PHE A 87 5.62 -5.78 -4.20
C PHE A 87 6.55 -5.48 -3.02
N ASN A 88 7.82 -5.20 -3.29
CA ASN A 88 8.79 -4.83 -2.27
C ASN A 88 8.38 -3.52 -1.59
N ASP A 89 8.00 -2.49 -2.35
CA ASP A 89 7.48 -1.23 -1.82
C ASP A 89 6.30 -1.46 -0.89
N TYR A 90 5.33 -2.26 -1.32
CA TYR A 90 4.14 -2.55 -0.51
C TYR A 90 4.50 -3.28 0.79
N LEU A 91 5.42 -4.24 0.73
CA LEU A 91 5.89 -4.99 1.89
C LEU A 91 6.67 -4.09 2.85
N ASP A 92 7.62 -3.31 2.33
CA ASP A 92 8.48 -2.42 3.11
C ASP A 92 7.65 -1.31 3.78
N VAL A 93 6.64 -0.77 3.10
CA VAL A 93 5.66 0.14 3.70
C VAL A 93 4.88 -0.53 4.83
N CYS A 94 4.38 -1.76 4.62
CA CYS A 94 3.69 -2.49 5.69
C CYS A 94 4.60 -2.70 6.91
N ASP A 95 5.84 -3.13 6.69
CA ASP A 95 6.79 -3.45 7.74
C ASP A 95 7.23 -2.18 8.49
N ALA A 96 7.45 -1.07 7.78
CA ALA A 96 7.76 0.22 8.38
C ALA A 96 6.61 0.75 9.25
N LEU A 97 5.36 0.65 8.78
CA LEU A 97 4.18 1.06 9.55
C LEU A 97 3.98 0.20 10.81
N LEU A 98 4.33 -1.10 10.73
CA LEU A 98 4.34 -1.98 11.89
C LEU A 98 5.44 -1.59 12.89
N ALA A 99 6.66 -1.34 12.41
CA ALA A 99 7.81 -0.97 13.24
C ALA A 99 7.61 0.37 13.97
N GLN A 100 6.95 1.34 13.33
CA GLN A 100 6.65 2.65 13.92
C GLN A 100 5.55 2.62 14.99
N GLY A 101 5.04 1.43 15.32
CA GLY A 101 4.06 1.27 16.39
C GLY A 101 2.71 1.85 16.01
N VAL A 102 2.31 1.76 14.74
CA VAL A 102 0.94 2.15 14.34
C VAL A 102 -0.09 1.11 14.86
N ARG A 103 0.32 -0.04 15.44
CA ARG A 103 -0.58 -1.17 15.82
C ARG A 103 -0.01 -2.25 16.79
N ARG A 104 -0.91 -3.07 17.39
CA ARG A 104 -0.68 -4.43 17.97
C ARG A 104 -1.32 -5.56 17.11
N SER A 105 -0.46 -6.40 16.51
CA SER A 105 -0.57 -7.78 15.95
C SER A 105 -1.85 -8.42 15.34
N ALA A 106 -3.11 -8.05 15.59
CA ALA A 106 -4.29 -8.83 15.09
C ALA A 106 -5.07 -8.21 13.89
N ALA A 107 -4.89 -8.66 12.63
CA ALA A 107 -5.46 -8.09 11.36
C ALA A 107 -4.76 -6.89 10.66
N LEU A 108 -3.59 -7.13 10.03
CA LEU A 108 -3.18 -6.31 8.89
C LEU A 108 -4.03 -6.79 7.72
N LEU A 109 -5.09 -6.06 7.41
CA LEU A 109 -5.88 -6.34 6.23
C LEU A 109 -5.15 -5.71 5.04
N ARG A 110 -4.76 -6.55 4.08
CA ARG A 110 -4.12 -6.14 2.83
C ARG A 110 -5.19 -6.14 1.75
N HIS A 111 -5.57 -4.97 1.27
CA HIS A 111 -6.54 -4.84 0.18
C HIS A 111 -5.80 -4.33 -1.06
N GLY A 112 -5.75 -5.15 -2.10
CA GLY A 112 -5.09 -4.83 -3.37
C GLY A 112 -5.68 -5.67 -4.50
N GLY A 113 -6.21 -5.01 -5.53
CA GLY A 113 -6.80 -5.66 -6.70
C GLY A 113 -5.73 -6.14 -7.67
N GLN A 114 -5.03 -7.22 -7.37
CA GLN A 114 -3.97 -7.73 -8.25
C GLN A 114 -4.27 -9.17 -8.69
N ARG A 115 -4.67 -9.32 -9.97
CA ARG A 115 -4.80 -10.64 -10.61
C ARG A 115 -3.41 -11.29 -10.66
N ARG A 116 -3.21 -12.37 -9.89
CA ARG A 116 -2.19 -13.37 -10.21
C ARG A 116 -2.60 -14.02 -11.53
N ARG A 117 -1.96 -13.68 -12.65
CA ARG A 117 -1.92 -14.61 -13.78
C ARG A 117 -0.87 -15.66 -13.43
N ASN A 118 -1.31 -16.90 -13.29
CA ASN A 118 -0.42 -18.05 -13.24
C ASN A 118 0.40 -18.07 -14.53
N ALA A 119 1.71 -17.85 -14.41
CA ALA A 119 2.66 -18.26 -15.43
C ALA A 119 2.93 -19.75 -15.24
N ASP A 120 1.99 -20.61 -15.64
CA ASP A 120 2.32 -22.00 -16.00
C ASP A 120 2.07 -22.12 -17.50
N GLY A 121 3.08 -21.68 -18.26
CA GLY A 121 3.20 -21.98 -19.67
C GLY A 121 3.64 -23.43 -19.82
N ARG A 122 2.69 -24.35 -19.82
CA ARG A 122 2.89 -25.68 -20.40
C ARG A 122 2.03 -25.81 -21.64
N GLY A 123 2.70 -25.65 -22.77
CA GLY A 123 2.18 -26.06 -24.06
C GLY A 123 1.84 -27.55 -24.03
N ARG A 124 0.74 -27.89 -24.69
CA ARG A 124 0.51 -29.23 -25.18
C ARG A 124 0.15 -29.11 -26.65
N GLU A 125 0.92 -29.83 -27.44
CA GLU A 125 0.60 -30.30 -28.79
C GLU A 125 -0.77 -31.00 -28.84
#